data_AF-A0A7Y3F6E1-F1
#
_entry.id   AF-A0A7Y3F6E1-F1
#
_cell.length_a   1.000
_cell.length_b   1.000
_cell.length_c   1.000
_cell.angle_alpha   90.00
_cell.angle_beta   90.00
_cell.angle_gamma   90.00
#
_symmetry.space_group_name_H-M   'P 1'
#
loop_
_entity.id
_entity.type
_entity.pdbx_description
1 polymer ?
#
loop_
_entity_poly.entity_id
_entity_poly.type
_entity_poly.pdbx_seq_one_letter_code
_entity_poly.pdbx_strand_id
1 'polypeptide(L)'
;VLAVHANHADELDDETRASLDLLRRAGVMLISQTVLLTGVNDTTDVLVRLFTRLVECGVIPYYLHQLDRIAGAAHFEVGRNRGLALVQELRHRLPGYMVPKYVEEVPGEPSKRPVKPLGA
;
A
#
# COMPACT_ATOMS: atom_id res chain seq x y z
N VAL A 1 -12.74 -4.88 11.70
CA VAL A 1 -11.83 -4.28 10.69
C VAL A 1 -11.17 -5.41 9.94
N LEU A 2 -11.08 -5.35 8.62
CA LEU A 2 -10.40 -6.34 7.80
C LEU A 2 -9.35 -5.64 6.92
N ALA A 3 -8.16 -6.23 6.83
CA ALA A 3 -7.08 -5.74 5.98
C ALA A 3 -7.09 -6.50 4.64
N VAL A 4 -7.27 -5.75 3.55
CA VAL A 4 -7.21 -6.25 2.18
C VAL A 4 -5.78 -6.10 1.69
N HIS A 5 -5.19 -7.20 1.23
CA HIS A 5 -3.91 -7.15 0.54
C HIS A 5 -4.16 -6.87 -0.94
N ALA A 6 -3.61 -5.77 -1.45
CA ALA A 6 -3.69 -5.44 -2.87
C ALA A 6 -2.42 -4.70 -3.31
N ASN A 7 -1.79 -5.19 -4.38
CA ASN A 7 -0.54 -4.61 -4.91
C ASN A 7 -0.73 -3.89 -6.25
N HIS A 8 -1.80 -4.18 -6.97
CA HIS A 8 -2.08 -3.57 -8.27
C HIS A 8 -3.58 -3.30 -8.45
N ALA A 9 -3.93 -2.25 -9.19
CA ALA A 9 -5.34 -1.88 -9.41
C ALA A 9 -6.12 -2.97 -10.16
N ASP A 10 -5.44 -3.75 -10.98
CA ASP A 10 -6.05 -4.84 -11.76
C ASP A 10 -6.47 -6.02 -10.88
N GLU A 11 -5.99 -6.11 -9.63
CA GLU A 11 -6.47 -7.07 -8.63
C GLU A 11 -7.86 -6.69 -8.08
N LEU A 12 -8.34 -5.47 -8.38
CA LEU A 12 -9.60 -4.90 -7.88
C LEU A 12 -10.64 -4.82 -9.01
N ASP A 13 -10.86 -5.95 -9.66
CA ASP A 13 -11.87 -6.13 -10.69
C ASP A 13 -13.30 -6.04 -10.13
N ASP A 14 -14.30 -6.26 -10.98
CA ASP A 14 -15.70 -6.10 -10.61
C ASP A 14 -16.17 -7.19 -9.63
N GLU A 15 -15.63 -8.41 -9.71
CA GLU A 15 -15.96 -9.50 -8.77
C GLU A 15 -15.36 -9.21 -7.39
N THR A 16 -14.11 -8.78 -7.34
CA THR A 16 -13.44 -8.36 -6.10
C THR A 16 -14.17 -7.18 -5.48
N ARG A 17 -14.53 -6.18 -6.28
CA ARG A 17 -15.31 -5.02 -5.81
C ARG A 17 -16.66 -5.44 -5.22
N ALA A 18 -17.40 -6.33 -5.89
CA ALA A 18 -18.68 -6.83 -5.38
C ALA A 18 -18.51 -7.53 -4.03
N SER A 19 -17.46 -8.33 -3.88
CA SER A 19 -17.14 -9.01 -2.61
C SER A 19 -16.79 -8.03 -1.49
N LEU A 20 -16.00 -7.00 -1.78
CA LEU A 20 -15.68 -5.93 -0.83
C LEU A 20 -16.93 -5.14 -0.42
N ASP A 21 -17.85 -4.90 -1.34
CA ASP A 21 -19.12 -4.24 -1.08
C ASP A 21 -20.03 -5.04 -0.14
N LEU A 22 -20.04 -6.38 -0.23
CA LEU A 22 -20.77 -7.23 0.72
C LEU A 22 -20.22 -7.07 2.14
N LEU A 23 -18.89 -7.07 2.30
CA LEU A 23 -18.24 -6.86 3.60
C LEU A 23 -18.57 -5.46 4.16
N ARG A 24 -18.54 -4.42 3.32
CA ARG A 24 -18.90 -3.05 3.71
C ARG A 24 -20.36 -2.96 4.15
N ARG A 25 -21.29 -3.58 3.42
CA ARG A 25 -22.73 -3.63 3.78
C ARG A 25 -22.98 -4.35 5.11
N ALA A 26 -22.13 -5.31 5.45
CA ALA A 26 -22.14 -5.96 6.77
C ALA A 26 -21.49 -5.11 7.89
N GLY A 27 -21.06 -3.87 7.60
CA GLY A 27 -20.45 -2.96 8.57
C GLY A 27 -18.96 -3.18 8.80
N VAL A 28 -18.28 -3.99 7.96
CA VAL A 28 -16.84 -4.22 8.10
C VAL A 28 -16.06 -3.03 7.55
N MET A 29 -15.27 -2.38 8.41
CA MET A 29 -14.28 -1.40 7.96
C MET A 29 -13.13 -2.09 7.23
N LEU A 30 -12.88 -1.68 5.99
CA LEU A 30 -11.83 -2.22 5.12
C LEU A 30 -10.66 -1.25 5.02
N ILE A 31 -9.46 -1.77 5.22
CA ILE A 31 -8.19 -1.04 5.06
C ILE A 31 -7.27 -1.80 4.13
N SER A 32 -6.36 -1.13 3.42
CA SER A 32 -5.39 -1.82 2.56
C SER A 32 -4.03 -2.06 3.24
N GLN A 33 -3.41 -3.19 2.91
CA GLN A 33 -1.99 -3.40 3.09
C GLN A 33 -1.38 -3.71 1.72
N THR A 34 -0.56 -2.80 1.23
CA THR A 34 0.16 -2.92 -0.04
C THR A 34 1.63 -3.12 0.26
N VAL A 35 2.32 -3.97 -0.49
CA VAL A 35 3.78 -4.11 -0.43
C VAL A 35 4.38 -3.46 -1.66
N LEU A 36 5.43 -2.65 -1.46
CA LEU A 36 6.17 -2.02 -2.53
C LEU A 36 7.10 -3.04 -3.19
N LEU A 37 6.85 -3.34 -4.46
CA LEU A 37 7.49 -4.42 -5.21
C LEU A 37 8.00 -3.91 -6.56
N THR A 38 9.27 -4.20 -6.85
CA THR A 38 9.93 -3.90 -8.12
C THR A 38 9.20 -4.57 -9.28
N GLY A 39 8.91 -3.82 -10.33
CA GLY A 39 8.22 -4.31 -11.53
C GLY A 39 6.72 -4.57 -11.35
N VAL A 40 6.14 -4.29 -10.18
CA VAL A 40 4.69 -4.42 -9.92
C VAL A 40 4.07 -3.06 -9.67
N ASN A 41 4.55 -2.33 -8.66
CA ASN A 41 3.97 -1.06 -8.22
C ASN A 41 5.02 -0.03 -7.79
N ASP A 42 6.21 -0.11 -8.36
CA ASP A 42 7.38 0.74 -8.09
C ASP A 42 7.40 2.06 -8.89
N THR A 43 6.24 2.46 -9.42
CA THR A 43 6.04 3.73 -10.14
C THR A 43 4.88 4.53 -9.56
N THR A 44 4.99 5.86 -9.63
CA THR A 44 3.96 6.76 -9.10
C THR A 44 2.62 6.56 -9.80
N ASP A 45 2.60 6.39 -11.12
CA ASP A 45 1.35 6.21 -11.87
C ASP A 45 0.60 4.94 -11.47
N VAL A 46 1.33 3.83 -11.25
CA VAL A 46 0.71 2.58 -10.80
C VAL A 46 0.15 2.73 -9.39
N LEU A 47 0.90 3.35 -8.47
CA LEU A 47 0.43 3.57 -7.10
C LEU A 47 -0.77 4.54 -7.04
N VAL A 48 -0.78 5.59 -7.85
CA VAL A 48 -1.95 6.48 -7.98
C VAL A 48 -3.17 5.67 -8.42
N ARG A 49 -3.05 4.87 -9.48
CA ARG A 49 -4.15 4.03 -9.97
C ARG A 49 -4.64 3.06 -8.90
N LEU A 50 -3.73 2.40 -8.19
CA LEU A 50 -4.06 1.47 -7.10
C LEU A 50 -4.82 2.15 -5.97
N PHE A 51 -4.31 3.25 -5.41
CA PHE A 51 -4.92 3.88 -4.24
C PHE A 51 -6.25 4.58 -4.56
N THR A 52 -6.39 5.14 -5.78
CA THR A 52 -7.69 5.62 -6.26
C THR A 52 -8.68 4.45 -6.37
N ARG A 53 -8.29 3.34 -6.99
CA ARG A 53 -9.16 2.17 -7.16
C ARG A 53 -9.57 1.54 -5.82
N LEU A 54 -8.67 1.47 -4.85
CA LEU A 54 -9.00 1.02 -3.50
C LEU A 54 -10.13 1.85 -2.88
N VAL A 55 -10.06 3.18 -3.00
CA VAL A 55 -11.11 4.08 -2.48
C VAL A 55 -12.43 3.89 -3.24
N GLU A 56 -12.40 3.72 -4.56
CA GLU A 56 -13.60 3.40 -5.36
C GLU A 56 -14.26 2.07 -4.93
N CYS A 57 -13.45 1.09 -4.52
CA CYS A 57 -13.90 -0.17 -3.92
C CYS A 57 -14.23 -0.03 -2.42
N GLY A 58 -14.14 1.18 -1.86
CA GLY A 58 -14.47 1.45 -0.48
C GLY A 58 -13.47 0.91 0.54
N VAL A 59 -12.23 0.69 0.13
CA VAL A 59 -11.10 0.30 0.99
C VAL A 59 -10.27 1.54 1.28
N ILE A 60 -9.95 1.78 2.55
CA ILE A 60 -9.12 2.92 2.96
C ILE A 60 -7.64 2.57 2.75
N PRO A 61 -6.87 3.31 1.92
CA PRO A 61 -5.43 3.15 1.83
C PRO A 61 -4.77 3.31 3.20
N TYR A 62 -4.06 2.29 3.68
CA TYR A 62 -3.52 2.32 5.04
C TYR A 62 -2.00 2.15 5.10
N TYR A 63 -1.47 0.99 4.72
CA TYR A 63 -0.03 0.78 4.69
C TYR A 63 0.51 0.50 3.30
N LEU A 64 1.63 1.16 2.98
CA LEU A 64 2.57 0.75 1.96
C LEU A 64 3.78 0.18 2.69
N HIS A 65 4.09 -1.08 2.47
CA HIS A 65 5.13 -1.82 3.14
C HIS A 65 6.41 -1.77 2.33
N GLN A 66 7.54 -1.45 2.98
CA GLN A 66 8.83 -1.87 2.50
C GLN A 66 8.87 -3.40 2.52
N LEU A 67 9.36 -4.01 1.44
CA LEU A 67 9.51 -5.47 1.37
C LEU A 67 10.48 -5.96 2.46
N ASP A 68 10.04 -6.95 3.23
CA ASP A 68 10.89 -7.65 4.18
C ASP A 68 11.94 -8.47 3.43
N ARG A 69 13.20 -8.33 3.85
CA ARG A 69 14.32 -9.07 3.26
C ARG A 69 14.30 -10.52 3.74
N ILE A 70 13.48 -11.34 3.09
CA ILE A 70 13.45 -12.79 3.24
C ILE A 70 14.18 -13.47 2.08
N ALA A 71 14.72 -14.67 2.32
CA ALA A 71 15.38 -15.45 1.29
C ALA A 71 14.44 -15.67 0.09
N GLY A 72 14.94 -15.38 -1.12
CA GLY A 72 14.20 -15.54 -2.37
C GLY A 72 13.41 -14.32 -2.84
N ALA A 73 13.14 -13.31 -1.99
CA ALA A 73 12.32 -12.15 -2.36
C ALA A 73 13.14 -10.89 -2.76
N ALA A 74 14.46 -10.91 -2.59
CA ALA A 74 15.31 -9.73 -2.75
C ALA A 74 15.22 -9.03 -4.12
N HIS A 75 14.90 -9.77 -5.19
CA HIS A 75 14.74 -9.23 -6.54
C HIS A 75 13.50 -8.32 -6.70
N PHE A 76 12.52 -8.43 -5.79
CA PHE A 76 11.38 -7.52 -5.72
C PHE A 76 11.62 -6.29 -4.84
N GLU A 77 12.80 -6.16 -4.22
CA GLU A 77 13.05 -5.06 -3.29
C GLU A 77 13.17 -3.72 -4.05
N VAL A 78 12.32 -2.76 -3.67
CA VAL A 78 12.49 -1.35 -4.01
C VAL A 78 13.31 -0.69 -2.91
N GLY A 79 14.36 0.05 -3.27
CA GLY A 79 15.19 0.75 -2.31
C GLY A 79 14.40 1.80 -1.51
N ARG A 80 14.66 1.91 -0.20
CA ARG A 80 13.94 2.81 0.72
C ARG A 80 13.84 4.27 0.22
N ASN A 81 14.92 4.82 -0.31
CA ASN A 81 14.94 6.19 -0.85
C ASN A 81 13.98 6.35 -2.03
N ARG A 82 13.86 5.32 -2.88
CA ARG A 82 12.87 5.31 -3.97
C ARG A 82 11.45 5.22 -3.42
N GLY A 83 11.20 4.38 -2.42
CA GLY A 83 9.90 4.32 -1.74
C GLY A 83 9.48 5.65 -1.12
N LEU A 84 10.40 6.33 -0.43
CA LEU A 84 10.18 7.68 0.12
C LEU A 84 9.83 8.70 -0.98
N ALA A 85 10.57 8.70 -2.09
CA ALA A 85 10.31 9.57 -3.23
C ALA A 85 8.93 9.29 -3.85
N LEU A 86 8.55 8.02 -4.01
CA LEU A 86 7.21 7.64 -4.50
C LEU A 86 6.11 8.20 -3.59
N VAL A 87 6.25 8.04 -2.27
CA VAL A 87 5.26 8.54 -1.31
C VAL A 87 5.18 10.07 -1.31
N GLN A 88 6.29 10.76 -1.52
CA GLN A 88 6.30 12.21 -1.73
C GLN A 88 5.51 12.60 -2.98
N GLU A 89 5.74 11.94 -4.11
CA GLU A 89 4.99 12.17 -5.35
C GLU A 89 3.48 11.87 -5.17
N LEU A 90 3.12 10.83 -4.42
CA LEU A 90 1.72 10.54 -4.10
C LEU A 90 1.07 11.69 -3.33
N ARG A 91 1.77 12.34 -2.39
CA ARG A 91 1.24 13.52 -1.68
C ARG A 91 0.96 14.70 -2.59
N HIS A 92 1.65 14.81 -3.71
CA HIS A 92 1.41 15.87 -4.70
C HIS A 92 0.24 15.55 -5.63
N ARG A 93 -0.10 14.27 -5.82
CA ARG A 93 -1.09 13.82 -6.82
C ARG A 93 -2.42 13.35 -6.24
N LEU A 94 -2.44 12.94 -4.97
CA LEU A 94 -3.61 12.37 -4.32
C LEU A 94 -4.09 13.24 -3.16
N PRO A 95 -5.41 13.24 -2.87
CA PRO A 95 -5.92 13.72 -1.60
C PRO A 95 -5.23 13.02 -0.42
N GLY A 96 -4.96 13.75 0.66
CA GLY A 96 -4.17 13.23 1.78
C GLY A 96 -4.70 11.93 2.41
N TYR A 97 -6.02 11.71 2.40
CA TYR A 97 -6.63 10.49 2.93
C TYR A 97 -6.42 9.24 2.06
N MET A 98 -5.97 9.40 0.80
CA MET A 98 -5.61 8.31 -0.08
C MET A 98 -4.12 7.95 0.00
N VAL A 99 -3.31 8.79 0.66
CA VAL A 99 -1.87 8.57 0.76
C VAL A 99 -1.60 7.58 1.90
N PRO A 100 -1.04 6.38 1.62
CA PRO A 100 -0.77 5.40 2.66
C PRO A 100 0.37 5.87 3.58
N LYS A 101 0.44 5.27 4.77
CA LYS A 101 1.64 5.35 5.60
C LYS A 101 2.68 4.36 5.07
N TYR A 102 3.86 4.85 4.75
CA TYR A 102 4.97 4.00 4.33
C TYR A 102 5.74 3.47 5.55
N VAL A 103 5.77 2.15 5.69
CA VAL A 103 6.24 1.46 6.90
C VAL A 103 7.17 0.30 6.57
N GLU A 104 7.98 -0.08 7.55
CA GLU A 104 8.85 -1.25 7.51
C GLU A 104 8.67 -2.10 8.77
N GLU A 105 8.93 -3.40 8.64
CA GLU A 105 9.03 -4.30 9.79
C GLU A 105 10.46 -4.23 10.35
N VAL A 106 10.57 -4.16 11.67
CA VAL A 106 11.86 -4.13 12.36
C VAL A 106 11.84 -5.23 13.42
N PRO A 107 12.70 -6.25 13.32
CA PRO A 107 12.72 -7.33 14.28
C PRO A 107 12.86 -6.83 15.72
N GLY A 108 11.93 -7.24 16.58
CA GLY A 108 11.91 -6.89 18.00
C GLY A 108 11.17 -5.59 18.35
N GLU A 109 10.69 -4.82 17.37
CA GLU A 109 9.81 -3.67 17.65
C GLU A 109 8.35 -4.12 17.84
N PRO A 110 7.57 -3.45 18.74
CA PRO A 110 6.19 -3.85 19.04
C PRO A 110 5.19 -3.47 17.93
N SER A 111 5.62 -2.67 16.94
CA SER A 111 4.76 -2.15 15.88
C SER A 111 5.56 -1.78 14.63
N LYS A 112 4.90 -1.82 13.47
CA LYS A 112 5.43 -1.35 12.18
C LYS A 112 5.96 0.08 12.30
N ARG A 113 7.21 0.29 11.86
CA ARG A 113 7.89 1.58 11.97
C ARG A 113 7.67 2.41 10.70
N PRO A 114 7.25 3.68 10.79
CA PRO A 114 7.25 4.57 9.63
C PRO A 114 8.66 4.72 9.06
N VAL A 115 8.81 4.54 7.74
CA VAL A 115 10.09 4.77 7.07
C VAL A 115 10.35 6.27 7.03
N LYS A 116 11.50 6.68 7.53
CA LYS A 116 11.95 8.07 7.53
C LYS A 116 13.14 8.26 6.58
N PRO A 117 13.35 9.47 6.04
CA PRO A 117 14.60 9.83 5.39
C PRO A 117 15.79 9.59 6.32
N LEU A 118 16.92 9.16 5.78
CA LEU A 118 18.17 9.04 6.55
C LEU A 118 18.60 10.44 7.03
N GLY A 119 18.81 10.59 8.35
CA GLY A 119 19.26 11.86 8.96
C GLY A 119 18.16 12.77 9.52
N ALA A 120 16.91 12.29 9.59
CA ALA A 120 15.76 12.98 10.20
C ALA A 120 15.41 12.45 11.60
#